data_AF-A0A9W9XH73-F1
#
_entry.id   AF-A0A9W9XH73-F1
#
_cell.length_a   1.000
_cell.length_b   1.000
_cell.length_c   1.000
_cell.angle_alpha   90.00
_cell.angle_beta   90.00
_cell.angle_gamma   90.00
#
_symmetry.space_group_name_H-M   'P 1'
#
loop_
_entity.id
_entity.type
_entity.pdbx_description
1 polymer ?
#
loop_
_entity_poly.entity_id
_entity_poly.type
_entity_poly.pdbx_seq_one_letter_code
_entity_poly.pdbx_strand_id
1 'polypeptide(L)'
;MATRSTAAASHLQQPGLSRMDALKYLDSVQLLPVQSLPNAVQAINTVSDALQKLQDKRRAAAEPERPVVLIVAGLDTLTEAVIRASNPLRGTALLAATLRNVNRLARTHESWLSIILVNTSGLGPAHYDLTPSVETDQAEKPRKEMPRKVSGEDSIYSVFPSPSGPLLSTLLMKTLDQGIDTHILLSNVKAAQVAEVIKDRTGSGLGKWGIWSPRR
;
A
#
# COMPACT_ATOMS: atom_id res chain seq x y z
N MET A 1 17.12 43.80 -26.20
CA MET A 1 15.95 43.97 -25.32
C MET A 1 14.93 42.91 -25.73
N ALA A 2 14.58 41.84 -25.01
CA ALA A 2 15.06 41.26 -23.77
C ALA A 2 14.91 39.71 -23.86
N THR A 3 16.01 39.03 -23.56
CA THR A 3 16.18 37.75 -22.84
C THR A 3 15.08 36.68 -22.85
N ARG A 4 15.39 35.56 -23.52
CA ARG A 4 14.92 34.19 -23.20
C ARG A 4 15.48 33.76 -21.84
N SER A 5 14.63 33.35 -20.91
CA SER A 5 15.03 32.65 -19.68
C SER A 5 14.80 31.15 -19.88
N THR A 6 15.86 30.43 -20.22
CA THR A 6 15.95 28.98 -20.12
C THR A 6 16.46 28.63 -18.73
N ALA A 7 15.55 28.33 -17.80
CA ALA A 7 15.92 27.73 -16.53
C ALA A 7 16.16 26.23 -16.75
N ALA A 8 17.42 25.87 -17.02
CA ALA A 8 17.89 24.50 -16.94
C ALA A 8 17.79 24.05 -15.47
N ALA A 9 16.86 23.13 -15.18
CA ALA A 9 16.81 22.46 -13.89
C ALA A 9 18.02 21.53 -13.79
N SER A 10 19.01 21.96 -13.03
CA SER A 10 20.14 21.16 -12.59
C SER A 10 19.63 20.01 -11.72
N HIS A 11 19.42 18.84 -12.33
CA HIS A 11 19.27 17.57 -11.64
C HIS A 11 20.54 17.33 -10.83
N LEU A 12 20.51 17.63 -9.52
CA LEU A 12 21.55 17.25 -8.57
C LEU A 12 21.66 15.72 -8.56
N GLN A 13 22.66 15.21 -9.29
CA GLN A 13 23.15 13.85 -9.17
C GLN A 13 23.66 13.68 -7.73
N GLN A 14 22.86 13.03 -6.88
CA GLN A 14 23.39 12.53 -5.61
C GLN A 14 24.47 11.49 -5.95
N PRO A 15 25.70 11.63 -5.44
CA PRO A 15 26.73 10.62 -5.66
C PRO A 15 26.23 9.27 -5.14
N GLY A 16 26.42 8.23 -5.95
CA GLY A 16 26.04 6.87 -5.58
C GLY A 16 26.72 6.44 -4.28
N LEU A 17 25.97 5.74 -3.44
CA LEU A 17 26.43 5.29 -2.12
C LEU A 17 27.64 4.37 -2.25
N SER A 18 28.69 4.59 -1.45
CA SER A 18 29.85 3.70 -1.45
C SER A 18 29.45 2.31 -0.92
N ARG A 19 30.15 1.26 -1.36
CA ARG A 19 29.88 -0.11 -0.90
C ARG A 19 29.98 -0.27 0.61
N MET A 20 30.97 0.38 1.23
CA MET A 20 31.17 0.30 2.69
C MET A 20 30.03 0.99 3.44
N ASP A 21 29.58 2.14 2.96
CA ASP A 21 28.45 2.84 3.57
C ASP A 21 27.16 2.01 3.40
N ALA A 22 26.95 1.42 2.22
CA ALA A 22 25.82 0.52 1.96
C ALA A 22 25.76 -0.66 2.94
N LEU A 23 26.90 -1.32 3.19
CA LEU A 23 26.98 -2.41 4.15
C LEU A 23 26.66 -1.95 5.58
N LYS A 24 27.18 -0.79 5.98
CA LYS A 24 26.88 -0.21 7.30
C LYS A 24 25.39 0.12 7.48
N TYR A 25 24.70 0.51 6.42
CA TYR A 25 23.24 0.71 6.48
C TYR A 25 22.48 -0.63 6.57
N LEU A 26 22.96 -1.70 5.93
CA LEU A 26 22.34 -3.02 6.02
C LEU A 26 22.39 -3.60 7.43
N ASP A 27 23.39 -3.26 8.25
CA ASP A 27 23.47 -3.66 9.66
C ASP A 27 22.28 -3.13 10.50
N SER A 28 21.59 -2.09 10.03
CA SER A 28 20.40 -1.54 10.69
C SER A 28 19.09 -2.20 10.25
N VAL A 29 19.13 -3.11 9.26
CA VAL A 29 17.95 -3.76 8.69
C VAL A 29 17.71 -5.10 9.38
N GLN A 30 16.49 -5.28 9.90
CA GLN A 30 16.05 -6.55 10.46
C GLN A 30 14.95 -7.15 9.58
N LEU A 31 15.11 -8.42 9.21
CA LEU A 31 14.11 -9.18 8.45
C LEU A 31 13.45 -10.21 9.37
N LEU A 32 12.12 -10.22 9.38
CA LEU A 32 11.31 -11.16 10.16
C LEU A 32 10.43 -11.95 9.20
N PRO A 33 10.83 -13.19 8.81
CA PRO A 33 10.01 -14.01 7.96
C PRO A 33 8.78 -14.52 8.73
N VAL A 34 7.62 -14.42 8.11
CA VAL A 34 6.34 -14.78 8.70
C VAL A 34 5.55 -15.63 7.70
N GLN A 35 4.96 -16.73 8.18
CA GLN A 35 4.27 -17.71 7.32
C GLN A 35 2.75 -17.77 7.55
N SER A 36 2.25 -17.12 8.60
CA SER A 36 0.84 -17.15 8.96
C SER A 36 0.41 -15.83 9.59
N LEU A 37 -0.89 -15.50 9.52
CA LEU A 37 -1.41 -14.29 10.14
C LEU A 37 -1.18 -14.25 11.67
N PRO A 38 -1.36 -15.34 12.45
CA PRO A 38 -1.00 -15.34 13.87
C PRO A 38 0.49 -15.03 14.12
N ASN A 39 1.39 -15.59 13.32
CA ASN A 39 2.83 -15.32 13.43
C ASN A 39 3.13 -13.85 13.09
N ALA A 40 2.38 -13.25 12.15
CA ALA A 40 2.50 -11.83 11.82
C ALA A 40 2.13 -10.95 13.01
N VAL A 41 1.01 -11.26 13.67
CA VAL A 41 0.56 -10.54 14.87
C VAL A 41 1.61 -10.63 15.98
N GLN A 42 2.17 -11.81 16.21
CA GLN A 42 3.23 -12.00 17.21
C GLN A 42 4.50 -11.22 16.86
N ALA A 43 4.91 -11.21 15.59
CA ALA A 43 6.04 -10.44 15.11
C ALA A 43 5.82 -8.92 15.31
N ILE A 44 4.63 -8.41 14.99
CA ILE A 44 4.25 -7.01 15.21
C ILE A 44 4.31 -6.65 16.70
N ASN A 45 3.83 -7.53 17.59
CA ASN A 45 3.92 -7.31 19.03
C ASN A 45 5.38 -7.29 19.51
N THR A 46 6.21 -8.20 19.00
CA THR A 46 7.65 -8.24 19.32
C THR A 46 8.36 -6.97 18.89
N VAL A 47 8.03 -6.45 17.69
CA VAL A 47 8.54 -5.16 17.20
C VAL A 47 8.04 -4.01 18.07
N SER A 48 6.78 -4.00 18.47
CA SER A 48 6.22 -3.01 19.39
C SER A 48 7.02 -2.95 20.71
N ASP A 49 7.31 -4.10 21.31
CA ASP A 49 8.10 -4.18 22.55
C ASP A 49 9.54 -3.70 22.34
N ALA A 50 10.15 -4.01 21.19
CA ALA A 50 11.48 -3.57 20.84
C ALA A 50 11.55 -2.04 20.63
N LEU A 51 10.54 -1.46 19.97
CA LEU A 51 10.41 -0.01 19.77
C LEU A 51 10.23 0.73 21.10
N GLN A 52 9.42 0.18 22.02
CA GLN A 52 9.28 0.75 23.36
C GLN A 52 10.62 0.75 24.11
N LYS A 53 11.32 -0.39 24.14
CA LYS A 53 12.66 -0.49 24.76
C LYS A 53 13.66 0.46 24.13
N LEU A 54 13.58 0.66 22.81
CA LEU A 54 14.44 1.60 22.09
C LEU A 54 14.15 3.05 22.50
N GLN A 55 12.88 3.41 22.62
CA GLN A 55 12.47 4.74 23.09
C GLN A 55 12.96 4.99 24.53
N ASP A 56 12.78 4.02 25.42
CA ASP A 56 13.21 4.13 26.82
C ASP A 56 14.72 4.31 26.92
N LYS A 57 15.50 3.55 26.13
CA LYS A 57 16.96 3.70 26.03
C LYS A 57 17.37 5.07 25.52
N ARG A 58 16.76 5.55 24.43
CA ARG A 58 17.05 6.88 23.86
C ARG A 58 16.76 7.98 24.87
N ARG A 59 15.63 7.88 25.57
CA ARG A 59 15.24 8.83 26.62
C ARG A 59 16.21 8.83 27.79
N ALA A 60 16.67 7.66 28.24
CA ALA A 60 17.65 7.54 29.33
C ALA A 60 19.03 8.10 28.94
N ALA A 61 19.44 7.91 27.68
CA ALA A 61 20.73 8.38 27.17
C ALA A 61 20.70 9.82 26.61
N ALA A 62 19.54 10.49 26.64
CA ALA A 62 19.30 11.77 25.96
C ALA A 62 19.72 11.77 24.48
N GLU A 63 19.59 10.62 23.82
CA GLU A 63 19.91 10.47 22.40
C GLU A 63 18.79 11.04 21.52
N PRO A 64 19.14 11.64 20.37
CA PRO A 64 18.15 12.13 19.43
C PRO A 64 17.32 10.97 18.85
N GLU A 65 16.04 11.24 18.60
CA GLU A 65 15.16 10.30 17.92
C GLU A 65 15.66 10.07 16.48
N ARG A 66 15.99 8.81 16.15
CA ARG A 66 16.33 8.41 14.79
C ARG A 66 15.12 7.77 14.11
N PRO A 67 14.81 8.14 12.86
CA PRO A 67 13.71 7.56 12.11
C PRO A 67 13.82 6.04 12.01
N VAL A 68 12.69 5.35 12.12
CA VAL A 68 12.55 3.92 11.90
C VAL A 68 11.42 3.70 10.89
N VAL A 69 11.66 2.79 9.95
CA VAL A 69 10.68 2.37 8.96
C VAL A 69 10.33 0.90 9.22
N LEU A 70 9.06 0.63 9.50
CA LEU A 70 8.53 -0.73 9.58
C LEU A 70 7.80 -1.06 8.28
N ILE A 71 8.28 -2.07 7.55
CA ILE A 71 7.64 -2.56 6.33
C ILE A 71 6.99 -3.91 6.65
N VAL A 72 5.68 -3.99 6.45
CA VAL A 72 4.92 -5.25 6.57
C VAL A 72 4.36 -5.60 5.20
N ALA A 73 4.93 -6.63 4.58
CA ALA A 73 4.49 -7.10 3.27
C ALA A 73 3.62 -8.36 3.38
N GLY A 74 2.57 -8.43 2.57
CA GLY A 74 1.77 -9.65 2.40
C GLY A 74 0.71 -9.91 3.47
N LEU A 75 0.33 -8.90 4.27
CA LEU A 75 -0.71 -9.05 5.29
C LEU A 75 -2.08 -9.43 4.67
N ASP A 76 -2.35 -8.92 3.48
CA ASP A 76 -3.47 -9.28 2.62
C ASP A 76 -3.47 -10.79 2.30
N THR A 77 -2.37 -11.31 1.75
CA THR A 77 -2.22 -12.73 1.38
C THR A 77 -2.33 -13.65 2.59
N LEU A 78 -1.73 -13.28 3.73
CA LEU A 78 -1.86 -14.03 4.97
C LEU A 78 -3.31 -14.06 5.48
N THR A 79 -4.04 -12.95 5.31
CA THR A 79 -5.45 -12.87 5.70
C THR A 79 -6.32 -13.70 4.76
N GLU A 80 -6.08 -13.64 3.46
CA GLU A 80 -6.78 -14.49 2.48
C GLU A 80 -6.60 -15.98 2.78
N ALA A 81 -5.40 -16.40 3.21
CA ALA A 81 -5.17 -17.78 3.62
C ALA A 81 -6.07 -18.20 4.81
N VAL A 82 -6.25 -17.30 5.79
CA VAL A 82 -7.20 -17.53 6.90
C VAL A 82 -8.64 -17.58 6.41
N ILE A 83 -9.03 -16.69 5.49
CA ILE A 83 -10.39 -16.68 4.90
C ILE A 83 -10.66 -18.01 4.20
N ARG A 84 -9.73 -18.49 3.37
CA ARG A 84 -9.84 -19.77 2.66
C ARG A 84 -9.94 -20.97 3.60
N ALA A 85 -9.15 -20.96 4.68
CA ALA A 85 -9.13 -22.05 5.65
C ALA A 85 -10.29 -22.01 6.67
N SER A 86 -10.97 -20.87 6.80
CA SER A 86 -12.04 -20.68 7.79
C SER A 86 -13.25 -19.98 7.18
N ASN A 87 -13.40 -18.67 7.36
CA ASN A 87 -14.44 -17.88 6.74
C ASN A 87 -14.04 -16.39 6.63
N PRO A 88 -14.72 -15.61 5.75
CA PRO A 88 -14.44 -14.19 5.57
C PRO A 88 -14.51 -13.37 6.86
N LEU A 89 -15.50 -13.63 7.72
CA LEU A 89 -15.72 -12.87 8.95
C LEU A 89 -14.55 -13.00 9.94
N ARG A 90 -14.02 -14.22 10.12
CA ARG A 90 -12.86 -14.47 10.98
C ARG A 90 -11.60 -13.80 10.43
N GLY A 91 -11.34 -13.94 9.14
CA GLY A 91 -10.19 -13.32 8.49
C GLY A 91 -10.21 -11.79 8.63
N THR A 92 -11.35 -11.16 8.33
CA THR A 92 -11.48 -9.70 8.39
C THR A 92 -11.45 -9.19 9.83
N ALA A 93 -12.02 -9.90 10.80
CA ALA A 93 -11.92 -9.53 12.21
C ALA A 93 -10.48 -9.54 12.72
N LEU A 94 -9.70 -10.57 12.36
CA LEU A 94 -8.28 -10.67 12.70
C LEU A 94 -7.46 -9.57 12.04
N LEU A 95 -7.71 -9.29 10.76
CA LEU A 95 -7.06 -8.19 10.07
C LEU A 95 -7.39 -6.84 10.73
N ALA A 96 -8.67 -6.56 11.00
CA ALA A 96 -9.09 -5.32 11.65
C ALA A 96 -8.41 -5.14 13.02
N ALA A 97 -8.31 -6.21 13.81
CA ALA A 97 -7.58 -6.18 15.08
C ALA A 97 -6.09 -5.89 14.88
N THR A 98 -5.47 -6.50 13.87
CA THR A 98 -4.06 -6.28 13.53
C THR A 98 -3.81 -4.82 13.10
N LEU A 99 -4.64 -4.27 12.21
CA LEU A 99 -4.55 -2.89 11.76
C LEU A 99 -4.75 -1.90 12.91
N ARG A 100 -5.67 -2.19 13.85
CA ARG A 100 -5.81 -1.38 15.08
C ARG A 100 -4.52 -1.35 15.90
N ASN A 101 -3.82 -2.47 16.04
CA ASN A 101 -2.54 -2.53 16.75
C ASN A 101 -1.45 -1.75 16.01
N VAL A 102 -1.35 -1.90 14.69
CA VAL A 102 -0.40 -1.16 13.86
C VAL A 102 -0.65 0.35 13.94
N ASN A 103 -1.91 0.78 13.84
CA ASN A 103 -2.28 2.18 13.96
C ASN A 103 -2.03 2.75 15.36
N ARG A 104 -2.22 1.95 16.41
CA ARG A 104 -1.82 2.34 17.77
C ARG A 104 -0.32 2.57 17.84
N LEU A 105 0.48 1.63 17.32
CA LEU A 105 1.94 1.73 17.28
C LEU A 105 2.42 2.97 16.52
N ALA A 106 1.85 3.24 15.33
CA ALA A 106 2.15 4.42 14.54
C ALA A 106 1.90 5.71 15.33
N ARG A 107 0.75 5.82 16.01
CA ARG A 107 0.42 7.00 16.84
C ARG A 107 1.28 7.13 18.09
N THR A 108 1.66 6.03 18.73
CA THR A 108 2.51 6.05 19.93
C THR A 108 3.92 6.59 19.63
N HIS A 109 4.42 6.38 18.41
CA HIS A 109 5.77 6.78 18.00
C HIS A 109 5.77 7.70 16.77
N GLU A 110 4.74 8.54 16.62
CA GLU A 110 4.47 9.35 15.41
C GLU A 110 5.65 10.22 14.96
N SER A 111 6.46 10.72 15.90
CA SER A 111 7.59 11.60 15.59
C SER A 111 8.76 10.92 14.88
N TRP A 112 8.87 9.59 14.95
CA TRP A 112 10.04 8.87 14.43
C TRP A 112 9.74 7.51 13.80
N LEU A 113 8.51 7.00 13.85
CA LEU A 113 8.13 5.74 13.23
C LEU A 113 7.26 5.97 11.99
N SER A 114 7.67 5.40 10.87
CA SER A 114 6.84 5.27 9.68
C SER A 114 6.52 3.80 9.42
N ILE A 115 5.26 3.50 9.12
CA ILE A 115 4.82 2.13 8.82
C ILE A 115 4.31 2.07 7.39
N ILE A 116 4.81 1.12 6.60
CA ILE A 116 4.39 0.86 5.24
C ILE A 116 3.81 -0.55 5.16
N LEU A 117 2.55 -0.65 4.77
CA LEU A 117 1.90 -1.92 4.46
C LEU A 117 1.98 -2.17 2.96
N VAL A 118 2.59 -3.28 2.55
CA VAL A 118 2.74 -3.65 1.13
C VAL A 118 1.80 -4.81 0.84
N ASN A 119 0.75 -4.52 0.08
CA ASN A 119 -0.13 -5.55 -0.45
C ASN A 119 0.60 -6.33 -1.55
N THR A 120 0.38 -7.63 -1.56
CA THR A 120 0.97 -8.58 -2.51
C THR A 120 -0.07 -9.24 -3.39
N SER A 121 -1.37 -9.10 -3.07
CA SER A 121 -2.45 -9.38 -4.00
C SER A 121 -2.77 -8.15 -4.84
N GLY A 122 -3.16 -8.38 -6.10
CA GLY A 122 -3.58 -7.32 -7.00
C GLY A 122 -4.87 -6.65 -6.54
N LEU A 123 -5.04 -5.38 -6.88
CA LEU A 123 -6.28 -4.63 -6.63
C LEU A 123 -7.20 -4.67 -7.85
N GLY A 124 -8.51 -4.74 -7.62
CA GLY A 124 -9.54 -4.87 -8.68
C GLY A 124 -9.85 -6.32 -9.09
N PRO A 125 -10.91 -6.53 -9.90
CA PRO A 125 -11.28 -7.87 -10.37
C PRO A 125 -10.14 -8.54 -11.14
N ALA A 126 -9.92 -9.81 -10.83
CA ALA A 126 -8.77 -10.61 -11.22
C ALA A 126 -8.67 -11.00 -12.72
N HIS A 127 -9.33 -10.28 -13.63
CA HIS A 127 -9.26 -10.58 -15.07
C HIS A 127 -8.91 -9.34 -15.89
N TYR A 128 -7.65 -9.27 -16.32
CA TYR A 128 -7.27 -8.62 -17.57
C TYR A 128 -7.00 -9.73 -18.61
N ASP A 129 -8.00 -10.56 -18.90
CA ASP A 129 -7.94 -11.31 -20.15
C ASP A 129 -8.27 -10.33 -21.27
N LEU A 130 -7.21 -9.85 -21.91
CA LEU A 130 -7.26 -9.27 -23.25
C LEU A 130 -7.60 -10.38 -24.25
N THR A 131 -8.81 -10.92 -24.17
CA THR A 131 -9.41 -11.66 -25.28
C THR A 131 -10.66 -10.91 -25.70
N PRO A 132 -10.71 -10.33 -26.92
CA PRO A 132 -12.00 -9.95 -27.48
C PRO A 132 -12.76 -11.26 -27.66
N SER A 133 -13.78 -11.48 -26.83
CA SER A 133 -14.72 -12.58 -27.01
C SER A 133 -15.33 -12.40 -28.40
N VAL A 134 -14.92 -13.25 -29.33
CA VAL A 134 -15.48 -13.30 -30.68
C VAL A 134 -16.94 -13.68 -30.54
N GLU A 135 -17.78 -12.82 -31.11
CA GLU A 135 -19.21 -12.95 -31.26
C GLU A 135 -19.57 -14.33 -31.83
N THR A 136 -20.47 -15.04 -31.17
CA THR A 136 -21.33 -16.01 -31.84
C THR A 136 -22.76 -15.58 -31.60
N ASP A 137 -23.33 -14.99 -32.65
CA ASP A 137 -24.74 -14.65 -32.79
C ASP A 137 -25.62 -15.84 -32.41
N GLN A 138 -26.44 -15.68 -31.37
CA GLN A 138 -27.86 -16.08 -31.43
C GLN A 138 -28.71 -15.06 -30.69
N ALA A 139 -29.66 -14.52 -31.44
CA ALA A 139 -30.55 -13.45 -31.08
C ALA A 139 -31.59 -13.87 -30.03
N GLU A 140 -31.69 -13.12 -28.94
CA GLU A 140 -32.95 -12.85 -28.25
C GLU A 140 -32.93 -11.43 -27.64
N LYS A 141 -34.07 -10.74 -27.74
CA LYS A 141 -34.22 -9.29 -27.58
C LYS A 141 -33.82 -8.75 -26.18
N PRO A 142 -33.35 -7.49 -26.12
CA PRO A 142 -32.76 -6.91 -24.91
C PRO A 142 -33.86 -6.46 -23.95
N ARG A 143 -34.06 -7.20 -22.85
CA ARG A 143 -34.50 -6.52 -21.62
C ARG A 143 -33.31 -5.69 -21.16
N LYS A 144 -33.47 -4.36 -21.23
CA LYS A 144 -32.59 -3.38 -20.59
C LYS A 144 -32.52 -3.69 -19.09
N GLU A 145 -31.67 -4.64 -18.71
CA GLU A 145 -31.05 -4.61 -17.40
C GLU A 145 -30.12 -3.41 -17.44
N MET A 146 -30.64 -2.26 -17.02
CA MET A 146 -29.80 -1.17 -16.55
C MET A 146 -28.73 -1.82 -15.67
N PRO A 147 -27.42 -1.54 -15.86
CA PRO A 147 -26.46 -1.90 -14.84
C PRO A 147 -27.04 -1.30 -13.57
N ARG A 148 -27.36 -2.15 -12.59
CA ARG A 148 -27.73 -1.70 -11.25
C ARG A 148 -26.60 -0.75 -10.88
N LYS A 149 -26.86 0.55 -10.97
CA LYS A 149 -26.06 1.55 -10.29
C LYS A 149 -26.12 1.07 -8.86
N VAL A 150 -25.02 0.47 -8.39
CA VAL A 150 -24.76 0.34 -6.96
C VAL A 150 -24.59 1.78 -6.51
N SER A 151 -25.72 2.43 -6.29
CA SER A 151 -25.82 3.70 -5.60
C SER A 151 -25.47 3.37 -4.16
N GLY A 152 -24.28 3.76 -3.73
CA GLY A 152 -23.77 3.44 -2.41
C GLY A 152 -22.28 3.75 -2.30
N GLU A 153 -22.00 5.05 -2.22
CA GLU A 153 -20.93 5.77 -1.48
C GLU A 153 -19.64 5.01 -1.07
N ASP A 154 -18.50 5.71 -1.23
CA ASP A 154 -17.17 5.34 -0.70
C ASP A 154 -16.42 4.19 -1.37
N SER A 155 -16.53 4.08 -2.70
CA SER A 155 -15.65 3.20 -3.48
C SER A 155 -14.43 3.94 -4.02
N ILE A 156 -13.24 3.36 -3.85
CA ILE A 156 -11.98 3.92 -4.35
C ILE A 156 -11.76 3.52 -5.81
N TYR A 157 -11.41 4.50 -6.64
CA TYR A 157 -11.15 4.36 -8.08
C TYR A 157 -9.76 4.93 -8.42
N SER A 158 -9.17 4.42 -9.51
CA SER A 158 -8.00 5.03 -10.14
C SER A 158 -8.44 6.13 -11.12
N VAL A 159 -7.64 7.20 -11.25
CA VAL A 159 -7.79 8.22 -12.31
C VAL A 159 -7.47 7.66 -13.69
N PHE A 160 -6.75 6.54 -13.77
CA PHE A 160 -6.51 5.82 -15.00
C PHE A 160 -7.70 4.90 -15.26
N PRO A 161 -8.44 5.10 -16.36
CA PRO A 161 -9.65 4.36 -16.63
C PRO A 161 -9.32 2.87 -16.74
N SER A 162 -9.82 2.10 -15.78
CA SER A 162 -9.81 0.65 -15.84
C SER A 162 -11.25 0.17 -16.08
N PRO A 163 -11.48 -0.80 -16.99
CA PRO A 163 -12.80 -1.39 -17.20
C PRO A 163 -13.31 -2.19 -15.98
N SER A 164 -12.47 -2.35 -14.95
CA SER A 164 -12.62 -3.29 -13.86
C SER A 164 -13.45 -2.78 -12.66
N GLY A 165 -14.09 -1.61 -12.74
CA GLY A 165 -14.89 -1.08 -11.62
C GLY A 165 -14.04 -0.70 -10.39
N PRO A 166 -14.62 -0.66 -9.17
CA PRO A 166 -13.93 -0.16 -7.98
C PRO A 166 -12.77 -1.04 -7.53
N LEU A 167 -11.68 -0.43 -7.05
CA LEU A 167 -10.43 -1.10 -6.69
C LEU A 167 -10.58 -1.99 -5.44
N LEU A 168 -11.33 -1.52 -4.44
CA LEU A 168 -11.48 -2.16 -3.14
C LEU A 168 -12.90 -2.74 -2.96
N SER A 169 -13.24 -3.71 -3.81
CA SER A 169 -14.59 -4.27 -3.88
C SER A 169 -14.86 -5.37 -2.83
N THR A 170 -13.83 -6.05 -2.33
CA THR A 170 -13.98 -7.17 -1.38
C THR A 170 -14.04 -6.69 0.07
N LEU A 171 -14.67 -7.48 0.96
CA LEU A 171 -14.72 -7.18 2.39
C LEU A 171 -13.31 -7.04 3.00
N LEU A 172 -12.36 -7.86 2.54
CA LEU A 172 -10.96 -7.79 2.94
C LEU A 172 -10.35 -6.42 2.59
N MET A 173 -10.49 -6.01 1.34
CA MET A 173 -9.93 -4.75 0.85
C MET A 173 -10.58 -3.53 1.50
N LYS A 174 -11.89 -3.58 1.74
CA LYS A 174 -12.59 -2.56 2.54
C LYS A 174 -12.09 -2.51 3.98
N THR A 175 -11.77 -3.67 4.57
CA THR A 175 -11.19 -3.71 5.93
C THR A 175 -9.78 -3.10 5.97
N LEU A 176 -8.96 -3.36 4.95
CA LEU A 176 -7.65 -2.71 4.78
C LEU A 176 -7.80 -1.20 4.66
N ASP A 177 -8.67 -0.75 3.77
CA ASP A 177 -8.94 0.66 3.54
C ASP A 177 -9.21 1.42 4.84
N GLN A 178 -10.14 0.92 5.66
CA GLN A 178 -10.51 1.58 6.91
C GLN A 178 -9.35 1.69 7.92
N GLY A 179 -8.32 0.84 7.79
CA GLY A 179 -7.14 0.86 8.65
C GLY A 179 -5.95 1.65 8.10
N ILE A 180 -6.04 2.26 6.92
CA ILE A 180 -4.90 2.90 6.26
C ILE A 180 -5.23 4.36 5.92
N ASP A 181 -4.25 5.23 6.17
CA ASP A 181 -4.36 6.67 5.98
C ASP A 181 -4.13 7.10 4.54
N THR A 182 -3.14 6.49 3.89
CA THR A 182 -2.73 6.81 2.52
C THR A 182 -2.55 5.52 1.72
N HIS A 183 -3.17 5.43 0.55
CA HIS A 183 -2.96 4.32 -0.38
C HIS A 183 -2.20 4.84 -1.60
N ILE A 184 -1.12 4.15 -1.93
CA ILE A 184 -0.38 4.35 -3.18
C ILE A 184 -0.62 3.12 -4.06
N LEU A 185 -1.26 3.33 -5.20
CA LEU A 185 -1.43 2.32 -6.23
C LEU A 185 -0.25 2.36 -7.19
N LEU A 186 0.39 1.21 -7.39
CA LEU A 186 1.32 1.00 -8.49
C LEU A 186 0.59 0.28 -9.62
N SER A 187 0.61 0.86 -10.82
CA SER A 187 -0.06 0.30 -12.00
C SER A 187 0.80 0.45 -13.25
N ASN A 188 0.52 -0.37 -14.27
CA ASN A 188 1.11 -0.24 -15.59
C ASN A 188 0.13 0.48 -16.51
N VAL A 189 0.47 1.71 -16.92
CA VAL A 189 -0.36 2.52 -17.82
C VAL A 189 0.41 2.72 -19.12
N LYS A 190 -0.09 2.16 -20.23
CA LYS A 190 0.54 2.27 -21.56
C LYS A 190 2.05 1.95 -21.54
N ALA A 191 2.43 0.86 -20.88
CA ALA A 191 3.82 0.39 -20.69
C ALA A 191 4.72 1.26 -19.77
N ALA A 192 4.18 2.27 -19.09
CA ALA A 192 4.87 2.98 -18.01
C ALA A 192 4.37 2.50 -16.64
N GLN A 193 5.29 2.35 -15.68
CA GLN A 193 4.90 2.19 -14.28
C GLN A 193 4.47 3.54 -13.72
N VAL A 194 3.31 3.59 -13.08
CA VAL A 194 2.75 4.80 -12.49
C VAL A 194 2.44 4.56 -11.02
N ALA A 195 2.86 5.49 -10.18
CA ALA A 195 2.44 5.58 -8.79
C ALA A 195 1.33 6.63 -8.68
N GLU A 196 0.19 6.25 -8.10
CA GLU A 196 -0.99 7.09 -7.92
C GLU A 196 -1.41 7.08 -6.45
N VAL A 197 -1.75 8.25 -5.91
CA VAL A 197 -2.37 8.37 -4.59
C VAL A 197 -3.89 8.20 -4.72
N ILE A 198 -4.39 7.01 -4.39
CA ILE A 198 -5.83 6.66 -4.49
C ILE A 198 -6.60 6.91 -3.18
N LYS A 199 -5.88 7.20 -2.09
CA LYS A 199 -6.44 7.64 -0.81
C LYS A 199 -5.41 8.51 -0.09
N ASP A 200 -5.88 9.60 0.50
CA ASP A 200 -5.11 10.44 1.43
C ASP A 200 -6.07 11.02 2.49
N ARG A 201 -6.01 10.49 3.72
CA ARG A 201 -6.91 10.86 4.82
C ARG A 201 -6.64 12.28 5.34
N THR A 202 -5.40 12.76 5.26
CA THR A 202 -4.95 13.98 5.96
C THR A 202 -4.59 15.13 5.02
N GLY A 203 -4.46 14.88 3.73
CA GLY A 203 -3.88 15.82 2.79
C GLY A 203 -4.67 16.04 1.49
N SER A 204 -4.07 16.86 0.63
CA SER A 204 -4.54 17.17 -0.73
C SER A 204 -3.86 16.29 -1.79
N GLY A 205 -3.33 15.14 -1.38
CA GLY A 205 -2.57 14.24 -2.23
C GLY A 205 -3.42 13.40 -3.18
N LEU A 206 -4.71 13.23 -2.90
CA LEU A 206 -5.62 12.40 -3.68
C LEU A 206 -5.58 12.75 -5.18
N GLY A 207 -5.42 11.73 -6.02
CA GLY A 207 -5.38 11.86 -7.47
C GLY A 207 -4.04 12.38 -8.03
N LYS A 208 -3.05 12.70 -7.18
CA LYS A 208 -1.69 12.95 -7.67
C LYS A 208 -1.07 11.64 -8.14
N TRP A 209 -0.35 11.73 -9.25
CA TRP A 209 0.33 10.58 -9.83
C TRP A 209 1.65 11.00 -10.48
N GLY A 210 2.52 10.03 -10.70
CA GLY A 210 3.79 10.23 -11.39
C GLY A 210 4.33 8.94 -11.98
N ILE A 211 5.17 9.06 -13.00
CA ILE A 211 5.86 7.90 -13.58
C ILE A 211 6.86 7.38 -12.55
N TRP A 212 6.72 6.11 -12.18
CA TRP A 212 7.69 5.39 -11.38
C TRP A 212 8.87 5.01 -12.29
N SER A 213 9.85 5.90 -12.41
CA SER A 213 11.12 5.57 -13.05
C SER A 213 12.07 5.05 -11.97
N PRO A 214 12.55 3.80 -12.06
CA PRO A 214 13.77 3.44 -11.34
C PRO A 214 14.86 4.37 -11.87
N ARG A 215 15.48 5.17 -11.00
CA ARG A 215 16.68 5.91 -11.39
C ARG A 215 17.69 4.87 -11.89
N ARG A 216 18.11 5.01 -13.15
CA ARG A 216 19.24 4.27 -13.71
C ARG A 216 20.54 4.97 -13.32
#